data_AF-X1TPE0-F1
#
_entry.id   AF-X1TPE0-F1
#
_cell.length_a   1.000
_cell.length_b   1.000
_cell.length_c   1.000
_cell.angle_alpha   90.00
_cell.angle_beta   90.00
_cell.angle_gamma   90.00
#
_symmetry.space_group_name_H-M   'P 1'
#
loop_
_entity.id
_entity.type
_entity.pdbx_description
1 polymer ?
#
loop_
_entity_poly.entity_id
_entity_poly.type
_entity_poly.pdbx_seq_one_letter_code
_entity_poly.pdbx_strand_id
1 'polypeptide(L)' 'MGVDMIWIGDDVGTQKAMMFSPQIWRNFFKPKMANFISEIKKINPALKVAYHSDGVIYPI' A
#
# COMPACT_ATOMS: atom_id res chain seq x y z
N MET A 1 7.13 15.86 -17.91
CA MET A 1 8.18 15.22 -17.08
C MET A 1 7.67 13.86 -16.64
N GLY A 2 8.52 12.83 -16.63
CA GLY A 2 8.19 11.49 -16.13
C GLY A 2 8.91 11.19 -14.82
N VAL A 3 8.59 10.07 -14.19
CA VAL A 3 9.28 9.54 -13.00
C VAL A 3 9.60 8.08 -13.21
N ASP A 4 10.66 7.58 -12.58
CA ASP A 4 11.03 6.16 -12.62
C ASP A 4 10.25 5.32 -11.60
N MET A 5 9.73 5.97 -10.55
CA MET A 5 9.04 5.32 -9.45
C MET A 5 8.04 6.25 -8.76
N ILE A 6 6.97 5.67 -8.23
CA ILE A 6 6.06 6.31 -7.27
C ILE A 6 6.17 5.58 -5.93
N TRP A 7 6.38 6.33 -4.85
CA TRP A 7 6.39 5.81 -3.49
C TRP A 7 5.20 6.39 -2.73
N ILE A 8 4.33 5.51 -2.24
CA ILE A 8 3.17 5.85 -1.42
C ILE A 8 3.38 5.39 0.02
N GLY A 9 3.00 6.25 0.98
CA GLY A 9 3.04 5.97 2.41
C GLY A 9 1.63 5.97 2.99
N ASP A 10 1.32 4.95 3.80
CA ASP A 10 0.15 4.87 4.69
C ASP A 10 0.52 4.01 5.90
N ASP A 11 0.24 4.47 7.10
CA ASP A 11 0.61 3.76 8.32
C ASP A 11 -0.53 2.83 8.77
N VAL A 12 -0.35 1.53 8.51
CA VAL A 12 -1.25 0.47 8.97
C VAL A 12 -0.67 -0.32 10.14
N GLY A 13 0.59 -0.07 10.47
CA GLY A 13 1.30 -0.58 11.63
C GLY A 13 1.36 0.43 12.78
N THR A 14 1.66 -0.08 13.96
CA THR A 14 2.04 0.71 15.15
C THR A 14 3.30 0.11 15.75
N GLN A 15 3.81 0.67 16.85
CA GLN A 15 5.02 0.16 17.51
C GLN A 15 4.98 -1.34 17.85
N LYS A 16 3.80 -1.92 18.15
CA LYS A 16 3.68 -3.29 18.67
C LYS A 16 2.84 -4.24 17.81
N ALA A 17 1.90 -3.70 17.04
CA ALA A 17 0.96 -4.48 16.23
C ALA A 17 0.35 -3.61 15.12
N MET A 18 -0.47 -4.20 14.26
CA MET A 18 -1.26 -3.43 13.31
C MET A 18 -2.22 -2.44 14.00
N MET A 19 -2.52 -1.33 13.33
CA MET A 19 -3.52 -0.33 13.76
C MET A 19 -4.96 -0.87 13.69
N PHE A 20 -5.23 -1.76 12.73
CA PHE A 20 -6.51 -2.45 12.56
C PHE A 20 -6.29 -3.96 12.53
N SER A 21 -7.35 -4.75 12.73
CA SER A 21 -7.22 -6.20 12.52
C SER A 21 -6.87 -6.52 11.06
N PRO A 22 -6.16 -7.63 10.79
CA PRO A 22 -5.87 -8.07 9.43
C PRO A 22 -7.14 -8.18 8.56
N GLN A 23 -8.26 -8.58 9.17
CA GLN A 23 -9.54 -8.68 8.47
C GLN A 23 -10.05 -7.32 8.02
N ILE A 24 -9.98 -6.30 8.87
CA ILE A 24 -10.37 -4.93 8.52
C ILE A 24 -9.47 -4.39 7.40
N TRP A 25 -8.15 -4.58 7.52
CA TRP A 25 -7.21 -4.17 6.46
C TRP A 25 -7.52 -4.84 5.11
N ARG A 26 -7.73 -6.17 5.10
CA ARG A 26 -8.05 -6.93 3.88
C ARG A 26 -9.39 -6.52 3.25
N ASN A 27 -10.40 -6.22 4.07
CA ASN A 27 -11.73 -5.89 3.57
C ASN A 27 -11.84 -4.46 3.03
N PHE A 28 -11.16 -3.49 3.66
CA PHE A 28 -11.42 -2.08 3.40
C PHE A 28 -10.25 -1.32 2.77
N PHE A 29 -9.01 -1.68 3.09
CA PHE A 29 -7.82 -0.90 2.74
C PHE A 29 -7.06 -1.53 1.57
N LYS A 30 -6.76 -2.84 1.66
CA LYS A 30 -6.06 -3.58 0.60
C LYS A 30 -6.70 -3.40 -0.78
N PRO A 31 -8.04 -3.49 -0.96
CA PRO A 31 -8.65 -3.36 -2.29
C PRO A 31 -8.48 -1.95 -2.87
N LYS A 32 -8.54 -0.91 -2.04
CA LYS A 32 -8.35 0.49 -2.47
C LYS A 32 -6.91 0.71 -2.94
N MET A 33 -5.94 0.21 -2.17
CA MET A 33 -4.53 0.28 -2.53
C MET A 33 -4.23 -0.49 -3.82
N ALA A 34 -4.80 -1.69 -3.98
CA ALA A 34 -4.69 -2.47 -5.20
C ALA A 34 -5.28 -1.74 -6.41
N ASN A 35 -6.45 -1.09 -6.26
CA ASN A 35 -7.06 -0.28 -7.31
C ASN A 35 -6.16 0.90 -7.71
N PHE A 36 -5.65 1.64 -6.73
CA PHE A 36 -4.74 2.76 -6.97
C PHE A 36 -3.48 2.34 -7.76
N ILE A 37 -2.83 1.26 -7.33
CA ILE A 37 -1.64 0.71 -8.01
C ILE A 37 -2.02 0.21 -9.41
N SER A 38 -3.20 -0.41 -9.58
CA SER A 38 -3.70 -0.88 -10.88
C SER A 38 -3.85 0.27 -11.87
N GLU A 39 -4.43 1.40 -11.47
CA GLU A 39 -4.56 2.58 -12.35
C GLU A 39 -3.20 3.13 -12.78
N ILE A 40 -2.22 3.18 -11.87
CA ILE A 40 -0.83 3.54 -12.23
C ILE A 40 -0.27 2.57 -13.27
N LYS A 41 -0.47 1.26 -13.06
CA LYS A 41 0.04 0.22 -13.95
C LYS A 41 -0.65 0.18 -15.30
N LYS A 42 -1.91 0.61 -15.41
CA LYS A 42 -2.59 0.80 -16.70
C LYS A 42 -1.93 1.89 -17.55
N ILE A 43 -1.42 2.95 -16.91
CA ILE A 43 -0.74 4.05 -17.59
C ILE A 43 0.68 3.63 -18.00
N ASN A 44 1.43 3.04 -17.07
CA ASN A 44 2.79 2.54 -17.34
C ASN A 44 3.05 1.24 -16.55
N PRO A 45 2.94 0.07 -17.20
CA PRO A 45 3.19 -1.22 -16.56
C PRO A 45 4.60 -1.37 -15.98
N ALA A 46 5.58 -0.71 -16.59
CA ALA A 46 6.99 -0.77 -16.19
C ALA A 46 7.31 0.10 -14.96
N LEU A 47 6.49 1.12 -14.67
CA LEU A 47 6.74 2.08 -13.59
C LEU A 47 6.82 1.38 -12.23
N LYS A 48 7.85 1.63 -11.44
CA LYS A 48 7.97 1.00 -10.12
C LYS A 48 7.02 1.67 -9.12
N VAL A 49 6.45 0.88 -8.21
CA VAL A 49 5.60 1.38 -7.14
C VAL A 49 6.00 0.70 -5.83
N ALA A 50 6.24 1.48 -4.78
CA ALA A 50 6.42 0.95 -3.42
C ALA A 50 5.33 1.48 -2.50
N TYR A 51 4.80 0.59 -1.66
CA TYR A 51 3.84 0.91 -0.60
C TYR A 51 4.52 0.72 0.75
N HIS A 52 4.60 1.80 1.52
CA HIS A 52 5.26 1.85 2.82
C HIS A 52 4.25 2.10 3.94
N SER A 53 4.52 1.46 5.08
CA SER A 53 3.88 1.68 6.38
C SER A 53 4.97 1.62 7.43
N ASP A 54 4.92 2.52 8.41
CA ASP A 54 5.69 2.39 9.63
C ASP A 54 5.07 1.35 10.58
N GLY A 55 5.90 0.87 11.52
CA GLY A 55 5.47 -0.05 12.57
C GLY A 55 5.35 -1.53 12.16
N VAL A 56 4.73 -2.31 13.04
CA VAL A 56 4.54 -3.77 12.88
C VAL A 56 3.30 -4.04 12.04
N ILE A 57 3.49 -4.63 10.87
CA ILE A 57 2.40 -4.90 9.90
C ILE A 57 1.91 -6.35 9.88
N TYR A 58 2.60 -7.29 10.55
CA TYR A 58 2.16 -8.68 10.57
C TYR A 58 0.80 -8.84 11.29
N PRO A 59 -0.10 -9.74 10.83
CA PRO A 59 0.05 -10.71 9.74
C PRO A 59 -0.68 -10.35 8.42
N ILE A 60 -0.57 -9.12 7.90
CA ILE A 60 -1.24 -8.77 6.61
C ILE A 60 -0.72 -9.54 5.40
#